data_AF-A0A6B3DXK4-F1
#
_entry.id   AF-A0A6B3DXK4-F1
#
_cell.length_a   1.000
_cell.length_b   1.000
_cell.length_c   1.000
_cell.angle_alpha   90.00
_cell.angle_beta   90.00
_cell.angle_gamma   90.00
#
_symmetry.space_group_name_H-M   'P 1'
#
loop_
_entity.id
_entity.type
_entity.pdbx_description
1 polymer ?
#
loop_
_entity_poly.entity_id
_entity_poly.type
_entity_poly.pdbx_seq_one_letter_code
_entity_poly.pdbx_strand_id
1 'polypeptide(L)'
;MTAWLLICAAHSVERARGEWDDTGIALLRCGALFSAVRISAGLVHAAAASEDREQIAGFLGRALHGGPVFVHRDGSRYYALVPPGATDLHAWHGRRHANDVEFLGLGSYLGVPRPRSDDEDDEARGAHWVVPMDEPGALCQADAVAQLVERGRFRLAGEDTGRGD
;
A
#
# COMPACT_ATOMS: atom_id res chain seq x y z
N MET A 1 17.88 -11.49 9.37
CA MET A 1 16.88 -11.89 8.36
C MET A 1 16.67 -10.72 7.40
N THR A 2 17.75 -10.28 6.73
CA THR A 2 17.89 -10.34 5.26
C THR A 2 16.68 -9.81 4.51
N ALA A 3 16.60 -8.49 4.41
CA ALA A 3 15.57 -7.76 3.67
C ALA A 3 15.59 -8.17 2.19
N TRP A 4 14.78 -9.18 1.84
CA TRP A 4 14.59 -9.70 0.48
C TRP A 4 14.23 -8.60 -0.53
N LEU A 5 13.59 -7.53 -0.06
CA LEU A 5 13.32 -6.31 -0.84
C LEU A 5 14.57 -5.66 -1.41
N LEU A 6 15.75 -5.87 -0.82
CA LEU A 6 17.03 -5.38 -1.37
C LEU A 6 17.36 -6.01 -2.74
N ILE A 7 16.78 -7.17 -3.07
CA ILE A 7 16.88 -7.76 -4.41
C ILE A 7 16.15 -6.87 -5.44
N CYS A 8 15.15 -6.11 -5.00
CA CYS A 8 14.43 -5.13 -5.82
C CYS A 8 15.05 -3.74 -5.77
N ALA A 9 16.24 -3.53 -5.18
CA ALA A 9 16.86 -2.21 -5.13
C ALA A 9 16.99 -1.61 -6.53
N ALA A 10 16.55 -0.36 -6.70
CA ALA A 10 16.54 0.30 -8.02
C ALA A 10 17.96 0.48 -8.60
N HIS A 11 18.95 0.64 -7.73
CA HIS A 11 20.34 0.95 -8.09
C HIS A 11 21.34 -0.08 -7.53
N SER A 12 21.46 -0.18 -6.20
CA SER A 12 22.29 -1.18 -5.53
C SER A 12 21.76 -1.47 -4.13
N VAL A 13 22.16 -2.61 -3.58
CA VAL A 13 21.79 -3.04 -2.23
C VAL A 13 22.31 -2.04 -1.19
N GLU A 14 23.55 -1.58 -1.34
CA GLU A 14 24.20 -0.64 -0.44
C GLU A 14 23.49 0.72 -0.44
N ARG A 15 23.06 1.18 -1.63
CA ARG A 15 22.33 2.44 -1.75
C ARG A 15 20.94 2.34 -1.11
N ALA A 16 20.21 1.25 -1.36
CA ALA A 16 18.90 1.04 -0.75
C ALA A 16 18.99 0.97 0.79
N ARG A 17 20.06 0.38 1.33
CA ARG A 17 20.32 0.41 2.78
C ARG A 17 20.58 1.83 3.29
N GLY A 18 21.45 2.58 2.61
CA GLY A 18 21.70 3.98 2.94
C GLY A 18 20.42 4.83 2.89
N GLU A 19 19.58 4.64 1.87
CA GLU A 19 18.30 5.34 1.73
C GLU A 19 17.35 5.03 2.91
N TRP A 20 17.27 3.77 3.35
CA TRP A 20 16.52 3.42 4.57
C TRP A 20 17.09 4.04 5.83
N ASP A 21 18.41 4.02 5.99
CA ASP A 21 19.06 4.56 7.20
C ASP A 21 18.89 6.10 7.26
N ASP A 22 19.04 6.79 6.12
CA ASP A 22 18.99 8.25 6.00
C ASP A 22 17.57 8.82 5.97
N THR A 23 16.64 8.18 5.25
CA THR A 23 15.30 8.75 4.96
C THR A 23 14.15 7.87 5.41
N GLY A 24 14.42 6.63 5.81
CA GLY A 24 13.42 5.62 6.17
C GLY A 24 12.72 4.96 4.97
N ILE A 25 13.01 5.38 3.74
CA ILE A 25 12.45 4.83 2.52
C ILE A 25 13.59 4.43 1.58
N ALA A 26 13.47 3.29 0.91
CA ALA A 26 14.37 2.92 -0.21
C ALA A 26 13.58 2.84 -1.51
N LEU A 27 14.19 3.27 -2.62
CA LEU A 27 13.58 3.18 -3.94
C LEU A 27 13.76 1.77 -4.52
N LEU A 28 12.64 1.05 -4.68
CA LEU A 28 12.62 -0.32 -5.17
C LEU A 28 11.89 -0.42 -6.51
N ARG A 29 12.34 -1.34 -7.36
CA ARG A 29 11.73 -1.64 -8.66
C ARG A 29 10.56 -2.62 -8.48
N CYS A 30 9.39 -2.24 -8.98
CA CYS A 30 8.21 -3.11 -9.04
C CYS A 30 8.26 -4.06 -10.26
N GLY A 31 7.51 -5.15 -10.16
CA GLY A 31 7.22 -6.10 -11.24
C GLY A 31 8.09 -7.37 -11.29
N ALA A 32 9.09 -7.51 -10.42
CA ALA A 32 9.90 -8.73 -10.32
C ALA A 32 9.45 -9.61 -9.14
N LEU A 33 9.61 -9.13 -7.90
CA LEU A 33 9.22 -9.87 -6.70
C LEU A 33 7.90 -9.38 -6.10
N PHE A 34 7.53 -8.13 -6.37
CA PHE A 34 6.27 -7.55 -5.94
C PHE A 34 5.81 -6.49 -6.93
N SER A 35 4.52 -6.21 -6.93
CA SER A 35 3.90 -4.99 -7.47
C SER A 35 3.19 -4.28 -6.32
N ALA A 36 2.69 -3.08 -6.55
CA ALA A 36 1.93 -2.36 -5.54
C ALA A 36 0.62 -1.81 -6.10
N VAL A 37 -0.40 -1.74 -5.26
CA VAL A 37 -1.63 -1.01 -5.55
C VAL A 37 -1.62 0.24 -4.70
N ARG A 38 -1.61 1.40 -5.36
CA ARG A 38 -1.71 2.72 -4.75
C ARG A 38 -3.19 3.09 -4.63
N ILE A 39 -3.66 3.36 -3.41
CA ILE A 39 -5.07 3.59 -3.08
C ILE A 39 -5.19 4.93 -2.35
N SER A 40 -6.15 5.78 -2.74
CA SER A 40 -6.41 7.05 -2.05
C SER A 40 -6.90 6.82 -0.62
N ALA A 41 -6.53 7.72 0.29
CA ALA A 41 -6.96 7.66 1.67
C ALA A 41 -8.49 7.67 1.80
N GLY A 42 -9.18 8.51 1.03
CA GLY A 42 -10.64 8.58 1.02
C GLY A 42 -11.30 7.24 0.69
N LEU A 43 -10.75 6.46 -0.25
CA LEU A 43 -11.28 5.14 -0.57
C LEU A 43 -11.08 4.15 0.58
N VAL A 44 -9.89 4.16 1.20
CA VAL A 44 -9.58 3.29 2.35
C VAL A 44 -10.46 3.64 3.55
N HIS A 45 -10.59 4.93 3.85
CA HIS A 45 -11.41 5.44 4.95
C HIS A 45 -12.89 5.11 4.75
N ALA A 46 -13.40 5.30 3.53
CA ALA A 46 -14.75 4.88 3.18
C ALA A 46 -14.91 3.36 3.36
N ALA A 47 -13.98 2.54 2.86
CA ALA A 47 -14.02 1.08 3.02
C ALA A 47 -13.98 0.63 4.50
N ALA A 48 -13.25 1.36 5.35
CA ALA A 48 -13.16 1.16 6.78
C ALA A 48 -14.39 1.70 7.55
N ALA A 49 -15.12 2.68 6.98
CA ALA A 49 -16.08 3.53 7.69
C ALA A 49 -15.45 4.20 8.92
N SER A 50 -14.20 4.64 8.77
CA SER A 50 -13.45 5.31 9.82
C SER A 50 -12.28 6.07 9.23
N GLU A 51 -11.96 7.21 9.85
CA GLU A 51 -10.72 7.97 9.63
C GLU A 51 -9.71 7.74 10.77
N ASP A 52 -10.10 6.99 11.81
CA ASP A 52 -9.24 6.66 12.94
C ASP A 52 -8.17 5.65 12.53
N ARG A 53 -6.92 6.00 12.81
CA ARG A 53 -5.75 5.25 12.34
C ARG A 53 -5.69 3.82 12.87
N GLU A 54 -6.03 3.61 14.14
CA GLU A 54 -6.00 2.28 14.75
C GLU A 54 -7.11 1.40 14.18
N GLN A 55 -8.32 1.95 14.00
CA GLN A 55 -9.41 1.25 13.36
C GLN A 55 -9.11 0.90 11.90
N ILE A 56 -8.47 1.81 11.14
CA ILE A 56 -8.04 1.54 9.77
C ILE A 56 -6.99 0.43 9.74
N ALA A 57 -5.98 0.49 10.61
CA ALA A 57 -4.94 -0.55 10.68
C ALA A 57 -5.54 -1.92 10.98
N GLY A 58 -6.42 -2.01 11.99
CA GLY A 58 -7.12 -3.24 12.33
C GLY A 58 -8.05 -3.73 11.20
N PHE A 59 -8.72 -2.82 10.50
CA PHE A 59 -9.56 -3.16 9.35
C PHE A 59 -8.73 -3.71 8.19
N LEU A 60 -7.65 -3.03 7.80
CA LEU A 60 -6.76 -3.45 6.71
C LEU A 60 -6.10 -4.79 7.02
N GLY A 61 -5.61 -4.98 8.24
CA GLY A 61 -5.01 -6.25 8.67
C GLY A 61 -5.99 -7.43 8.52
N ARG A 62 -7.27 -7.23 8.86
CA ARG A 62 -8.30 -8.28 8.66
C ARG A 62 -8.70 -8.44 7.19
N ALA A 63 -8.97 -7.33 6.50
CA ALA A 63 -9.48 -7.34 5.13
C ALA A 63 -8.46 -7.90 4.12
N LEU A 64 -7.17 -7.76 4.42
CA LEU A 64 -6.08 -8.20 3.55
C LEU A 64 -5.34 -9.43 4.09
N HIS A 65 -5.91 -10.11 5.09
CA HIS A 65 -5.34 -11.33 5.69
C HIS A 65 -3.89 -11.16 6.18
N GLY A 66 -3.59 -10.03 6.83
CA GLY A 66 -2.24 -9.69 7.29
C GLY A 66 -1.31 -9.18 6.18
N GLY A 67 -1.83 -8.95 4.98
CA GLY A 67 -1.06 -8.44 3.86
C GLY A 67 -0.48 -7.04 4.11
N PRO A 68 0.77 -6.78 3.69
CA PRO A 68 1.52 -5.59 4.04
C PRO A 68 1.00 -4.34 3.31
N VAL A 69 0.74 -3.31 4.11
CA VAL A 69 0.29 -2.00 3.65
C VAL A 69 1.09 -0.93 4.35
N PHE A 70 1.59 0.04 3.60
CA PHE A 70 2.20 1.24 4.17
C PHE A 70 1.56 2.51 3.63
N VAL A 71 1.86 3.62 4.29
CA VAL A 71 1.41 4.96 3.90
C VAL A 71 2.61 5.91 3.94
N HIS A 72 2.68 6.86 3.00
CA HIS A 72 3.67 7.94 3.10
C HIS A 72 3.27 8.94 4.20
N ARG A 73 4.24 9.76 4.63
CA ARG A 73 4.06 10.75 5.70
C ARG A 73 2.88 11.71 5.50
N ASP A 74 2.50 11.98 4.26
CA ASP A 74 1.36 12.86 3.96
C ASP A 74 -0.01 12.20 4.24
N GLY A 75 -0.04 10.90 4.53
CA GLY A 75 -1.26 10.15 4.80
C GLY A 75 -2.19 10.02 3.59
N SER A 76 -1.79 10.49 2.41
CA SER A 76 -2.72 10.71 1.29
C SER A 76 -3.02 9.43 0.50
N ARG A 77 -2.09 8.47 0.53
CA ARG A 77 -2.14 7.25 -0.26
C ARG A 77 -1.60 6.05 0.50
N TYR A 78 -2.38 4.97 0.48
CA TYR A 78 -2.01 3.66 0.97
C TYR A 78 -1.43 2.82 -0.15
N TYR A 79 -0.43 2.01 0.17
CA TYR A 79 0.29 1.16 -0.78
C TYR A 79 0.23 -0.27 -0.29
N ALA A 80 -0.59 -1.09 -0.95
CA ALA A 80 -0.68 -2.52 -0.70
C ALA A 80 0.32 -3.25 -1.60
N LEU A 81 1.24 -4.02 -1.02
CA LEU A 81 2.18 -4.80 -1.82
C LEU A 81 1.52 -6.12 -2.23
N VAL A 82 1.47 -6.41 -3.52
CA VAL A 82 0.79 -7.57 -4.11
C VAL A 82 1.77 -8.39 -4.96
N PRO A 83 1.48 -9.68 -5.23
CA PRO A 83 2.25 -10.47 -6.17
C PRO A 83 2.38 -9.79 -7.55
N PRO A 84 3.51 -9.99 -8.26
CA PRO A 84 3.66 -9.51 -9.63
C PRO A 84 2.60 -10.17 -10.54
N GLY A 85 2.18 -9.45 -11.59
CA GLY A 85 1.24 -9.99 -12.59
C GLY A 85 -0.25 -9.82 -12.25
N ALA A 86 -0.60 -9.15 -11.16
CA ALA A 86 -2.00 -8.82 -10.82
C ALA A 86 -2.63 -7.70 -11.68
N THR A 87 -2.15 -7.51 -12.92
CA THR A 87 -2.51 -6.39 -13.82
C THR A 87 -3.93 -6.44 -14.37
N ASP A 88 -4.54 -7.64 -14.41
CA ASP A 88 -5.76 -7.89 -15.18
C ASP A 88 -7.05 -7.73 -14.36
N LEU A 89 -6.97 -7.27 -13.11
CA LEU A 89 -8.17 -7.06 -12.29
C LEU A 89 -8.90 -5.79 -12.71
N HIS A 90 -10.21 -5.93 -12.97
CA HIS A 90 -11.07 -4.83 -13.39
C HIS A 90 -11.08 -3.65 -12.39
N ALA A 91 -10.89 -3.94 -11.10
CA ALA A 91 -10.85 -2.94 -10.04
C ALA A 91 -9.81 -1.84 -10.29
N TRP A 92 -8.75 -2.10 -11.04
CA TRP A 92 -7.70 -1.12 -11.33
C TRP A 92 -8.05 -0.16 -12.48
N HIS A 93 -8.97 -0.54 -13.38
CA HIS A 93 -9.11 0.09 -14.71
C HIS A 93 -10.37 0.97 -14.88
N GLY A 94 -10.94 1.47 -13.78
CA GLY A 94 -12.15 2.29 -13.81
C GLY A 94 -11.90 3.76 -14.16
N ARG A 95 -12.33 4.23 -15.34
CA ARG A 95 -12.13 5.64 -15.80
C ARG A 95 -12.74 6.71 -14.87
N ARG A 96 -13.80 6.41 -14.13
CA ARG A 96 -14.44 7.36 -13.19
C ARG A 96 -13.61 7.58 -11.91
N HIS A 97 -12.71 6.66 -11.56
CA HIS A 97 -11.94 6.66 -10.31
C HIS A 97 -10.45 6.44 -10.56
N ALA A 98 -9.96 6.81 -11.74
CA ALA A 98 -8.56 6.58 -12.15
C ALA A 98 -7.53 7.30 -11.26
N ASN A 99 -7.97 8.28 -10.47
CA ASN A 99 -7.12 8.99 -9.51
C ASN A 99 -7.06 8.30 -8.14
N ASP A 100 -8.02 7.42 -7.82
CA ASP A 100 -8.15 6.78 -6.51
C ASP A 100 -7.37 5.49 -6.40
N VAL A 101 -7.18 4.78 -7.52
CA VAL A 101 -6.50 3.49 -7.54
C VAL A 101 -5.58 3.39 -8.74
N GLU A 102 -4.34 2.98 -8.51
CA GLU A 102 -3.36 2.72 -9.56
C GLU A 102 -2.53 1.48 -9.25
N PHE A 103 -2.31 0.64 -10.27
CA PHE A 103 -1.41 -0.50 -10.20
C PHE A 103 0.01 -0.12 -10.62
N LEU A 104 0.98 -0.29 -9.73
CA LEU A 104 2.40 -0.06 -9.93
C LEU A 104 3.10 -1.40 -10.26
N GLY A 105 3.17 -1.69 -11.56
CA GLY A 105 3.67 -2.93 -12.12
C GLY A 105 5.12 -2.88 -12.61
N LEU A 106 5.41 -3.68 -13.63
CA LEU A 106 6.73 -3.70 -14.27
C LEU A 106 7.12 -2.32 -14.79
N GLY A 107 8.34 -1.87 -14.46
CA GLY A 107 8.88 -0.58 -14.88
C GLY A 107 8.52 0.59 -13.97
N SER A 108 7.69 0.36 -12.95
CA SER A 108 7.44 1.34 -11.89
C SER A 108 8.50 1.24 -10.79
N TYR A 109 8.72 2.37 -10.10
CA TYR A 109 9.57 2.46 -8.92
C TYR A 109 8.74 2.94 -7.73
N LEU A 110 8.96 2.36 -6.56
CA LEU A 110 8.23 2.67 -5.36
C LEU A 110 9.20 2.86 -4.19
N GLY A 111 9.02 3.95 -3.46
CA GLY A 111 9.68 4.15 -2.18
C GLY A 111 9.00 3.27 -1.13
N VAL A 112 9.70 2.27 -0.60
CA VAL A 112 9.16 1.33 0.39
C VAL A 112 9.86 1.53 1.74
N PRO A 113 9.11 1.62 2.86
CA PRO A 113 9.72 1.70 4.18
C PRO A 113 10.48 0.41 4.53
N ARG A 114 11.36 0.51 5.53
CA ARG A 114 12.11 -0.64 6.02
C ARG A 114 11.13 -1.70 6.57
N PRO A 115 11.20 -2.99 6.19
CA PRO A 115 10.21 -4.02 6.59
C PRO A 115 10.08 -4.27 8.09
N ARG A 116 11.09 -3.88 8.85
CA ARG A 116 11.14 -4.08 10.30
C ARG A 116 11.68 -2.81 10.93
N SER A 117 10.78 -2.07 11.54
CA SER A 117 11.10 -1.08 12.55
C SER A 117 10.24 -1.45 13.75
N ASP A 118 10.81 -2.21 14.69
CA ASP A 118 10.24 -2.35 16.03
C ASP A 118 10.38 -1.03 16.84
N ASP A 119 10.92 0.02 16.21
CA ASP A 119 11.26 1.29 16.82
C ASP A 119 10.09 2.27 16.72
N GLU A 120 9.69 2.80 17.88
CA GLU A 120 8.65 3.82 18.07
C GLU A 120 8.92 5.15 17.31
N ASP A 121 10.10 5.31 16.70
CA ASP A 121 10.53 6.48 15.90
C ASP A 121 10.10 6.46 14.42
N ASP A 122 9.37 5.43 13.98
CA ASP A 122 9.03 5.22 12.56
C ASP A 122 8.05 6.26 11.98
N GLU A 123 7.25 6.92 12.83
CA GLU A 123 6.28 7.94 12.39
C GLU A 123 6.93 9.23 11.86
N ALA A 124 8.17 9.52 12.28
CA ALA A 124 8.91 10.69 11.83
C ALA A 124 9.54 10.48 10.45
N ARG A 125 9.62 9.22 9.97
CA ARG A 125 10.28 8.84 8.71
C ARG A 125 9.29 8.87 7.55
N GLY A 126 9.79 8.99 6.32
CA GLY A 126 8.97 9.39 5.15
C GLY A 126 7.78 8.48 4.81
N ALA A 127 7.73 7.25 5.34
CA ALA A 127 6.61 6.31 5.25
C ALA A 127 6.64 5.36 6.44
N HIS A 128 5.48 4.84 6.84
CA HIS A 128 5.36 3.83 7.90
C HIS A 128 4.40 2.72 7.50
N TRP A 129 4.60 1.53 8.08
CA TRP A 129 3.71 0.39 7.88
C TRP A 129 2.41 0.57 8.68
N VAL A 130 1.29 0.40 7.99
CA VAL A 130 -0.05 0.33 8.60
C VAL A 130 -0.40 -1.12 8.92
N VAL A 131 -0.01 -2.03 8.02
CA VAL A 131 0.05 -3.48 8.27
C VAL A 131 1.49 -3.90 7.94
N PRO A 132 2.27 -4.38 8.92
CA PRO A 132 3.67 -4.73 8.71
C PRO A 132 3.82 -5.94 7.79
N MET A 133 5.03 -6.12 7.29
CA MET A 133 5.41 -7.32 6.55
C MET A 133 6.07 -8.30 7.50
N ASP A 134 5.29 -9.25 8.01
CA ASP A 134 5.77 -10.22 9.01
C ASP A 134 6.81 -11.20 8.42
N GLU A 135 6.65 -11.57 7.15
CA GLU A 135 7.53 -12.54 6.48
C GLU A 135 7.90 -12.13 5.05
N PRO A 136 9.09 -12.52 4.56
CA PRO A 136 9.46 -12.35 3.16
C PRO A 136 8.43 -12.94 2.20
N GLY A 137 7.90 -12.11 1.30
CA GLY A 137 6.94 -12.55 0.29
C GLY A 137 5.51 -12.80 0.80
N ALA A 138 5.21 -12.53 2.08
CA ALA A 138 3.84 -12.47 2.58
C ALA A 138 3.15 -11.20 2.04
N LEU A 139 2.78 -11.22 0.75
CA LEU A 139 2.14 -10.10 0.05
C LEU A 139 0.62 -10.16 0.17
N CYS A 140 -0.04 -9.01 -0.02
CA CYS A 140 -1.49 -8.92 -0.09
C CYS A 140 -2.03 -9.78 -1.25
N GLN A 141 -3.11 -10.51 -1.00
CA GLN A 141 -3.86 -11.18 -2.07
C GLN A 141 -4.50 -10.11 -2.97
N ALA A 142 -4.24 -10.16 -4.28
CA ALA A 142 -4.70 -9.13 -5.19
C ALA A 142 -6.24 -9.00 -5.22
N ASP A 143 -6.94 -10.13 -5.11
CA ASP A 143 -8.41 -10.15 -5.04
C ASP A 143 -8.95 -9.51 -3.76
N ALA A 144 -8.26 -9.66 -2.63
CA ALA A 144 -8.64 -9.02 -1.38
C ALA A 144 -8.49 -7.49 -1.48
N VAL A 145 -7.42 -7.02 -2.13
CA VAL A 145 -7.22 -5.59 -2.41
C VAL A 145 -8.28 -5.07 -3.38
N ALA A 146 -8.67 -5.86 -4.39
CA ALA A 146 -9.74 -5.48 -5.31
C ALA A 146 -11.10 -5.37 -4.59
N GLN A 147 -11.43 -6.30 -3.69
CA GLN A 147 -12.65 -6.26 -2.89
C GLN A 147 -12.68 -5.06 -1.94
N LEU A 148 -11.55 -4.73 -1.32
CA LEU A 148 -11.39 -3.50 -0.52
C LEU A 148 -11.74 -2.26 -1.35
N VAL A 149 -11.20 -2.19 -2.58
CA VAL A 149 -11.43 -1.07 -3.52
C VAL A 149 -12.91 -0.95 -3.89
N GLU A 150 -13.54 -2.05 -4.28
CA GLU A 150 -14.96 -2.06 -4.66
C GLU A 150 -15.86 -1.67 -3.49
N ARG A 151 -15.55 -2.15 -2.27
CA ARG A 151 -16.26 -1.76 -1.06
C ARG A 151 -16.16 -0.25 -0.78
N GLY A 152 -14.97 0.34 -0.95
CA GLY A 152 -14.77 1.79 -0.78
C GLY A 152 -15.58 2.59 -1.79
N ARG A 153 -15.51 2.21 -3.07
CA ARG A 153 -16.29 2.84 -4.15
C ARG A 153 -17.80 2.78 -3.89
N PHE A 154 -18.31 1.62 -3.46
CA PHE A 154 -19.72 1.45 -3.16
C PHE A 154 -20.21 2.42 -2.08
N ARG A 155 -19.39 2.65 -1.04
CA ARG A 155 -19.74 3.56 0.05
C ARG A 155 -19.71 5.02 -0.37
N LEU A 156 -18.67 5.43 -1.10
CA LEU A 156 -18.58 6.80 -1.65
C LEU A 156 -19.76 7.13 -2.57
N ALA A 157 -20.17 6.18 -3.43
CA ALA A 157 -21.33 6.38 -4.29
C ALA A 157 -22.66 6.52 -3.51
N GLY A 158 -22.79 5.83 -2.38
CA GLY A 158 -23.94 5.97 -1.48
C GLY A 158 -24.00 7.33 -0.78
N GLU A 159 -22.84 7.91 -0.43
CA GLU A 159 -22.73 9.21 0.22
C GLU A 159 -23.02 10.38 -0.73
N ASP A 160 -22.56 10.30 -1.98
CA ASP A 160 -22.87 11.29 -3.04
C ASP A 160 -24.38 11.34 -3.36
N THR A 161 -25.09 10.22 -3.21
CA THR A 161 -26.54 10.17 -3.46
C THR A 161 -27.36 10.79 -2.32
N GLY A 162 -26.81 10.84 -1.09
CA GLY A 162 -27.50 11.36 0.10
C GLY A 162 -27.29 12.85 0.39
N ARG A 163 -26.41 13.55 -0.35
CA ARG A 163 -26.09 14.98 -0.15
C ARG A 163 -26.91 15.93 -1.04
N GLY A 164 -27.90 15.40 -1.75
CA GLY A 164 -28.70 16.10 -2.76
C GLY A 164 -30.14 16.46 -2.38
N ASP A 165 -30.56 16.27 -1.12
CA ASP A 165 -31.90 16.62 -0.62
C ASP A 165 -31.87 17.78 0.39
#